data_AF-A0A399Z9Z5-F1
#
_entry.id   AF-A0A399Z9Z5-F1
#
_cell.length_a   1.000
_cell.length_b   1.000
_cell.length_c   1.000
_cell.angle_alpha   90.00
_cell.angle_beta   90.00
_cell.angle_gamma   90.00
#
_symmetry.space_group_name_H-M   'P 1'
#
loop_
_entity.id
_entity.type
_entity.pdbx_description
1 polymer ?
#
loop_
_entity_poly.entity_id
_entity_poly.type
_entity_poly.pdbx_seq_one_letter_code
_entity_poly.pdbx_strand_id
1 'polypeptide(L)'
;MQPKKAALYFLFAGLALVLAASVYLATATPVSAQCGSQASSCKNCHEVQGQDPVNADGTGWHQSHAFGDFCYICHAGNNQAKDKAAAHEGMVAPLSDVKAACQQCHVADLDARAQVYADALGVTIGSGSGAPAAGSSDAAPPVSAESAPAAASNQCNEIVVDDPNAVNYKENYDAIVLGKKPVNWGNMILLGMIGLLAVGGGGYVITREKLVKVKFGDTRTVDEEYPADVVEMLPKIAGLKAGARKSLRNVLDSRKADKVLDLIDTVTAKDEEQL
;
A
#
# COMPACT_ATOMS: atom_id res chain seq x y z
N MET A 1 15.85 52.86 8.03
CA MET A 1 16.88 51.81 8.17
C MET A 1 18.02 52.12 7.21
N GLN A 2 19.27 52.15 7.69
CA GLN A 2 20.42 52.59 6.88
C GLN A 2 20.65 51.63 5.69
N PRO A 3 20.90 52.14 4.46
CA PRO A 3 21.01 51.32 3.25
C PRO A 3 22.11 50.26 3.33
N LYS A 4 23.15 50.50 4.14
CA LYS A 4 24.23 49.56 4.41
C LYS A 4 23.77 48.30 5.16
N LYS A 5 22.77 48.43 6.05
CA LYS A 5 22.21 47.29 6.79
C LYS A 5 21.31 46.44 5.87
N ALA A 6 20.53 47.09 5.00
CA ALA A 6 19.70 46.39 4.02
C ALA A 6 20.54 45.56 3.04
N ALA A 7 21.64 46.13 2.52
CA ALA A 7 22.56 45.40 1.64
C ALA A 7 23.17 44.16 2.32
N LEU A 8 23.53 44.28 3.61
CA LEU A 8 24.06 43.16 4.38
C LEU A 8 23.02 42.04 4.54
N TYR A 9 21.77 42.37 4.85
CA TYR A 9 20.69 41.40 4.98
C TYR A 9 20.38 40.66 3.67
N PHE A 10 20.39 41.36 2.52
CA PHE A 10 20.21 40.71 1.21
C PHE A 10 21.35 39.75 0.88
N LEU A 11 22.59 40.09 1.25
CA LEU A 11 23.77 39.25 1.00
C LEU A 11 23.70 37.96 1.83
N PHE A 12 23.34 38.06 3.11
CA PHE A 12 23.13 36.88 3.97
C PHE A 12 21.93 36.03 3.54
N ALA A 13 20.82 36.66 3.14
CA ALA A 13 19.66 35.93 2.62
C ALA A 13 19.99 35.18 1.33
N GLY A 14 20.73 35.80 0.40
CA GLY A 14 21.18 35.15 -0.83
C GLY A 14 22.12 33.97 -0.56
N LEU A 15 23.09 34.14 0.34
CA LEU A 15 24.02 33.07 0.72
C LEU A 15 23.30 31.88 1.38
N ALA A 16 22.34 32.17 2.27
CA ALA A 16 21.53 31.14 2.91
C ALA A 16 20.70 30.34 1.89
N LEU A 17 20.16 31.01 0.86
CA LEU A 17 19.36 30.39 -0.18
C LEU A 17 20.21 29.49 -1.09
N VAL A 18 21.43 29.93 -1.44
CA VAL A 18 22.39 29.11 -2.20
C VAL A 18 22.82 27.88 -1.40
N LEU A 19 23.12 28.03 -0.11
CA LEU A 19 23.50 26.90 0.74
C LEU A 19 22.36 25.91 0.92
N ALA A 20 21.13 26.38 1.15
CA ALA A 20 19.95 25.53 1.25
C ALA A 20 19.69 24.78 -0.07
N ALA A 21 19.78 25.46 -1.21
CA ALA A 21 19.65 24.82 -2.52
C ALA A 21 20.77 23.79 -2.78
N SER A 22 22.01 24.09 -2.37
CA SER A 22 23.15 23.19 -2.55
C SER A 22 23.00 21.91 -1.72
N VAL A 23 22.53 22.01 -0.47
CA VAL A 23 22.23 20.85 0.37
C VAL A 23 21.05 20.05 -0.19
N TYR A 24 20.03 20.74 -0.71
CA TYR A 24 18.88 20.09 -1.34
C TYR A 24 19.27 19.34 -2.63
N LEU A 25 20.15 19.91 -3.45
CA LEU A 25 20.68 19.24 -4.65
C LEU A 25 21.67 18.12 -4.31
N ALA A 26 22.47 18.26 -3.25
CA ALA A 26 23.39 17.20 -2.81
C ALA A 26 22.66 15.99 -2.20
N THR A 27 21.43 16.19 -1.73
CA THR A 27 20.54 15.13 -1.24
C THR A 27 19.54 14.67 -2.30
N ALA A 28 19.60 15.22 -3.51
CA ALA A 28 18.82 14.73 -4.62
C ALA A 28 19.32 13.33 -4.98
N THR A 29 18.53 12.31 -4.63
CA THR A 29 18.75 10.97 -5.15
C THR A 29 18.48 11.00 -6.65
N PRO A 30 19.25 10.25 -7.47
CA PRO A 30 18.91 10.07 -8.87
C PRO A 30 17.49 9.50 -8.93
N VAL A 31 16.56 10.27 -9.49
CA VAL A 31 15.23 9.76 -9.80
C VAL A 31 15.39 8.92 -11.06
N SER A 32 15.36 7.60 -10.88
CA SER A 32 15.26 6.60 -11.96
C SER A 32 13.88 6.68 -12.60
N ALA A 33 13.55 7.79 -13.26
CA ALA A 33 12.31 7.98 -14.01
C ALA A 33 12.34 7.34 -15.41
N GLN A 34 13.29 6.43 -15.68
CA GLN A 34 13.37 5.71 -16.94
C GLN A 34 13.42 4.20 -16.66
N CYS A 35 12.21 3.64 -16.64
CA CYS A 35 11.89 2.25 -16.92
C CYS A 35 12.44 1.17 -15.97
N GLY A 36 11.68 0.87 -14.91
CA GLY A 36 11.71 -0.46 -14.28
C GLY A 36 11.35 -1.61 -15.24
N SER A 37 10.88 -1.31 -16.45
CA SER A 37 10.68 -2.27 -17.55
C SER A 37 11.89 -2.39 -18.50
N GLN A 38 13.03 -1.76 -18.22
CA GLN A 38 14.22 -1.83 -19.10
C GLN A 38 15.47 -2.35 -18.40
N ALA A 39 15.38 -2.70 -17.12
CA ALA A 39 16.49 -3.19 -16.33
C ALA A 39 16.11 -4.51 -15.66
N SER A 40 16.12 -5.60 -16.42
CA SER A 40 16.23 -6.94 -15.87
C SER A 40 17.70 -7.34 -15.74
N SER A 41 17.97 -8.17 -14.75
CA SER A 41 19.25 -8.87 -14.65
C SER A 41 19.48 -9.82 -15.82
N CYS A 42 18.42 -10.34 -16.44
CA CYS A 42 18.48 -11.23 -17.59
C CYS A 42 19.21 -10.56 -18.75
N LYS A 43 18.76 -9.39 -19.20
CA LYS A 43 19.37 -8.67 -20.33
C LYS A 43 20.78 -8.17 -20.02
N ASN A 44 21.04 -7.79 -18.78
CA ASN A 44 22.39 -7.39 -18.38
C ASN A 44 23.40 -8.54 -18.53
N CYS A 45 23.04 -9.77 -18.15
CA CYS A 45 23.93 -10.92 -18.31
C CYS A 45 23.95 -11.48 -19.75
N HIS A 46 22.78 -11.65 -20.37
CA HIS A 46 22.66 -12.31 -21.66
C HIS A 46 23.06 -11.40 -22.83
N GLU A 47 22.67 -10.14 -22.80
CA GLU A 47 22.83 -9.23 -23.94
C GLU A 47 23.98 -8.24 -23.74
N VAL A 48 24.05 -7.59 -22.58
CA VAL A 48 25.10 -6.58 -22.32
C VAL A 48 26.46 -7.23 -22.07
N GLN A 49 26.50 -8.27 -21.24
CA GLN A 49 27.72 -9.05 -20.99
C GLN A 49 27.94 -10.15 -22.05
N GLY A 50 26.96 -10.41 -22.91
CA GLY A 50 27.07 -11.36 -24.01
C GLY A 50 27.25 -12.82 -23.58
N GLN A 51 26.76 -13.22 -22.40
CA GLN A 51 26.95 -14.59 -21.91
C GLN A 51 26.16 -15.62 -22.74
N ASP A 52 24.99 -15.25 -23.22
CA ASP A 52 24.13 -16.06 -24.11
C ASP A 52 23.11 -15.11 -24.79
N PRO A 53 23.56 -14.32 -25.78
CA PRO A 53 22.75 -13.28 -26.40
C PRO A 53 21.74 -13.88 -27.37
N VAL A 54 20.46 -13.53 -27.19
CA VAL A 54 19.34 -14.10 -27.93
C VAL A 54 18.59 -13.07 -28.77
N ASN A 55 18.74 -11.77 -28.50
CA ASN A 55 18.04 -10.74 -29.28
C ASN A 55 18.51 -10.67 -30.75
N ALA A 56 19.72 -11.15 -31.03
CA ALA A 56 20.34 -11.16 -32.36
C ALA A 56 20.71 -12.58 -32.83
N ASP A 57 20.08 -13.62 -32.25
CA ASP A 57 20.35 -15.03 -32.59
C ASP A 57 19.87 -15.46 -33.99
N GLY A 58 19.21 -14.57 -34.72
CA GLY A 58 18.69 -14.81 -36.07
C GLY A 58 17.44 -15.68 -36.13
N THR A 59 16.92 -16.14 -34.98
CA THR A 59 15.72 -16.98 -34.91
C THR A 59 14.44 -16.16 -35.02
N GLY A 60 14.51 -14.87 -34.70
CA GLY A 60 13.40 -13.93 -34.78
C GLY A 60 12.36 -14.05 -33.66
N TRP A 61 12.33 -15.16 -32.91
CA TRP A 61 11.27 -15.39 -31.91
C TRP A 61 11.44 -14.50 -30.66
N HIS A 62 12.66 -14.13 -30.29
CA HIS A 62 12.92 -13.20 -29.18
C HIS A 62 12.58 -11.72 -29.49
N GLN A 63 12.41 -11.35 -30.76
CA GLN A 63 12.34 -9.93 -31.16
C GLN A 63 11.11 -9.20 -30.62
N SER A 64 9.97 -9.89 -30.54
CA SER A 64 8.68 -9.24 -30.26
C SER A 64 8.60 -8.61 -28.88
N HIS A 65 9.33 -9.13 -27.88
CA HIS A 65 9.27 -8.68 -26.49
C HIS A 65 10.64 -8.30 -25.90
N ALA A 66 11.72 -8.46 -26.67
CA ALA A 66 13.07 -8.03 -26.30
C ALA A 66 13.19 -6.52 -26.03
N PHE A 67 12.30 -5.71 -26.62
CA PHE A 67 12.32 -4.24 -26.47
C PHE A 67 12.02 -3.78 -25.05
N GLY A 68 11.29 -4.58 -24.26
CA GLY A 68 10.86 -4.26 -22.91
C GLY A 68 11.41 -5.24 -21.86
N ASP A 69 12.46 -5.99 -22.20
CA ASP A 69 13.17 -6.85 -21.26
C ASP A 69 12.27 -7.87 -20.53
N PHE A 70 11.33 -8.44 -21.29
CA PHE A 70 10.29 -9.33 -20.79
C PHE A 70 10.69 -10.81 -20.83
N CYS A 71 11.98 -11.12 -20.76
CA CYS A 71 12.48 -12.50 -20.81
C CYS A 71 11.78 -13.39 -19.77
N TYR A 72 11.60 -12.85 -18.56
CA TYR A 72 10.96 -13.53 -17.43
C TYR A 72 9.47 -13.82 -17.64
N ILE A 73 8.80 -13.13 -18.57
CA ILE A 73 7.39 -13.39 -18.85
C ILE A 73 7.24 -14.74 -19.55
N CYS A 74 8.17 -15.08 -20.44
CA CYS A 74 8.17 -16.37 -21.14
C CYS A 74 8.91 -17.46 -20.38
N HIS A 75 9.98 -17.09 -19.66
CA HIS A 75 10.89 -18.02 -19.02
C HIS A 75 10.76 -18.11 -17.50
N ALA A 76 9.86 -17.33 -16.88
CA ALA A 76 9.80 -17.13 -15.43
C ALA A 76 11.15 -16.68 -14.85
N GLY A 77 11.47 -17.08 -13.62
CA GLY A 77 12.67 -16.65 -12.91
C GLY A 77 12.55 -15.27 -12.26
N ASN A 78 13.64 -14.85 -11.61
CA ASN A 78 13.71 -13.59 -10.90
C ASN A 78 14.54 -12.56 -11.69
N ASN A 79 13.83 -11.71 -12.43
CA ASN A 79 14.40 -10.68 -13.29
C ASN A 79 15.09 -9.53 -12.51
N GLN A 80 15.03 -9.52 -11.18
CA GLN A 80 15.68 -8.52 -10.32
C GLN A 80 16.91 -9.08 -9.58
N ALA A 81 17.12 -10.39 -9.60
CA ALA A 81 18.24 -11.02 -8.89
C ALA A 81 19.56 -10.78 -9.61
N LYS A 82 20.58 -10.33 -8.88
CA LYS A 82 21.96 -10.12 -9.39
C LYS A 82 22.79 -11.40 -9.40
N ASP A 83 22.39 -12.40 -8.61
CA ASP A 83 23.00 -13.73 -8.59
C ASP A 83 22.34 -14.63 -9.64
N LYS A 84 23.16 -15.39 -10.38
CA LYS A 84 22.69 -16.26 -11.46
C LYS A 84 21.76 -17.36 -10.97
N ALA A 85 22.06 -17.98 -9.84
CA ALA A 85 21.24 -19.07 -9.32
C ALA A 85 19.88 -18.54 -8.85
N ALA A 86 19.87 -17.40 -8.15
CA ALA A 86 18.64 -16.73 -7.73
C ALA A 86 17.81 -16.21 -8.92
N ALA A 87 18.45 -15.71 -9.98
CA ALA A 87 17.77 -15.27 -11.20
C ALA A 87 17.10 -16.43 -11.93
N HIS A 88 17.74 -17.60 -11.93
CA HIS A 88 17.24 -18.78 -12.63
C HIS A 88 16.32 -19.67 -11.78
N GLU A 89 16.13 -19.34 -10.50
CA GLU A 89 15.25 -20.12 -9.62
C GLU A 89 13.80 -20.07 -10.11
N GLY A 90 13.22 -21.25 -10.38
CA GLY A 90 11.84 -21.36 -10.86
C GLY A 90 11.65 -20.98 -12.33
N MET A 91 12.73 -20.85 -13.12
CA MET A 91 12.60 -20.74 -14.56
C MET A 91 11.90 -21.95 -15.17
N VAL A 92 11.15 -21.70 -16.22
CA VAL A 92 10.40 -22.71 -16.97
C VAL A 92 10.75 -22.64 -18.45
N ALA A 93 10.50 -23.74 -19.16
CA ALA A 93 10.55 -23.73 -20.61
C ALA A 93 9.52 -22.72 -21.16
N PRO A 94 9.84 -22.03 -22.27
CA PRO A 94 8.90 -21.11 -22.90
C PRO A 94 7.60 -21.83 -23.27
N LEU A 95 6.47 -21.12 -23.16
CA LEU A 95 5.12 -21.62 -23.47
C LEU A 95 4.65 -22.81 -22.61
N SER A 96 5.34 -23.13 -21.51
CA SER A 96 4.89 -24.13 -20.53
C SER A 96 3.62 -23.71 -19.79
N ASP A 97 3.48 -22.41 -19.50
CA ASP A 97 2.25 -21.80 -18.99
C ASP A 97 1.92 -20.54 -19.80
N VAL A 98 1.19 -20.74 -20.90
CA VAL A 98 0.80 -19.64 -21.79
C VAL A 98 -0.09 -18.63 -21.07
N LYS A 99 -0.91 -19.09 -20.12
CA LYS A 99 -1.80 -18.22 -19.38
C LYS A 99 -0.99 -17.26 -18.51
N ALA A 100 -0.03 -17.78 -17.74
CA ALA A 100 0.86 -16.96 -16.94
C ALA A 100 1.71 -16.00 -17.79
N ALA A 101 2.21 -16.47 -18.94
CA ALA A 101 3.07 -15.67 -19.82
C ALA A 101 2.29 -14.57 -20.57
N CYS A 102 1.11 -14.86 -21.10
CA CYS A 102 0.49 -13.98 -22.10
C CYS A 102 -0.73 -13.22 -21.57
N GLN A 103 -1.47 -13.75 -20.58
CA GLN A 103 -2.81 -13.26 -20.25
C GLN A 103 -2.81 -11.82 -19.73
N GLN A 104 -1.72 -11.35 -19.13
CA GLN A 104 -1.65 -9.99 -18.59
C GLN A 104 -1.85 -8.91 -19.67
N CYS A 105 -1.49 -9.19 -20.92
CA CYS A 105 -1.63 -8.26 -22.05
C CYS A 105 -2.55 -8.80 -23.14
N HIS A 106 -2.60 -10.13 -23.32
CA HIS A 106 -3.32 -10.82 -24.40
C HIS A 106 -4.47 -11.66 -23.84
N VAL A 107 -5.49 -11.00 -23.27
CA VAL A 107 -6.65 -11.70 -22.68
C VAL A 107 -7.54 -12.34 -23.75
N ALA A 108 -7.68 -11.69 -24.90
CA ALA A 108 -8.63 -12.09 -25.94
C ALA A 108 -8.02 -12.98 -27.04
N ASP A 109 -6.70 -12.96 -27.21
CA ASP A 109 -5.99 -13.63 -28.31
C ASP A 109 -4.80 -14.49 -27.84
N LEU A 110 -4.81 -14.90 -26.58
CA LEU A 110 -3.75 -15.68 -25.92
C LEU A 110 -3.27 -16.87 -26.77
N ASP A 111 -4.18 -17.78 -27.10
CA ASP A 111 -3.84 -19.03 -27.82
C ASP A 111 -3.33 -18.74 -29.23
N ALA A 112 -3.95 -17.77 -29.92
CA ALA A 112 -3.55 -17.38 -31.27
C ALA A 112 -2.14 -16.76 -31.28
N ARG A 113 -1.78 -15.96 -30.27
CA ARG A 113 -0.43 -15.40 -30.12
C ARG A 113 0.58 -16.47 -29.78
N ALA A 114 0.23 -17.35 -28.84
CA ALA A 114 1.10 -18.43 -28.40
C ALA A 114 1.42 -19.41 -29.52
N GLN A 115 0.46 -19.68 -30.42
CA GLN A 115 0.66 -20.58 -31.55
C GLN A 115 1.76 -20.10 -32.49
N VAL A 116 1.89 -18.79 -32.73
CA VAL A 116 2.97 -18.24 -33.57
C VAL A 116 4.35 -18.61 -33.01
N TYR A 117 4.52 -18.53 -31.69
CA TYR A 117 5.77 -18.92 -31.04
C TYR A 117 5.95 -20.44 -30.99
N ALA A 118 4.87 -21.18 -30.78
CA ALA A 118 4.89 -22.65 -30.80
C ALA A 118 5.36 -23.19 -32.15
N ASP A 119 4.84 -22.62 -33.25
CA ASP A 119 5.23 -22.95 -34.62
C ASP A 119 6.70 -22.59 -34.89
N ALA A 120 7.14 -21.40 -34.46
CA ALA A 120 8.53 -20.96 -34.62
C ALA A 120 9.52 -21.84 -33.85
N LEU A 121 9.12 -22.32 -32.66
CA LEU A 121 9.94 -23.18 -31.80
C LEU A 121 9.79 -24.68 -32.12
N GLY A 122 8.83 -25.07 -32.95
CA GLY A 122 8.52 -26.47 -33.23
C GLY A 122 8.01 -27.23 -32.00
N VAL A 123 7.37 -26.55 -31.05
CA VAL A 123 6.85 -27.13 -29.80
C VAL A 123 5.33 -27.12 -29.77
N THR A 124 4.72 -28.00 -28.97
CA THR A 124 3.29 -27.94 -28.69
C THR A 124 3.05 -27.10 -27.43
N ILE A 125 2.08 -26.19 -27.49
CA ILE A 125 1.66 -25.35 -26.36
C ILE A 125 1.40 -26.21 -25.11
N GLY A 126 1.92 -25.79 -23.95
CA GLY A 126 1.72 -26.50 -22.68
C GLY A 126 2.53 -27.80 -22.55
N SER A 127 3.32 -28.18 -23.56
CA SER A 127 4.12 -29.41 -23.47
C SER A 127 5.38 -29.24 -22.62
N GLY A 128 5.79 -28.00 -22.30
CA GLY A 128 6.94 -27.71 -21.42
C GLY A 128 8.26 -28.38 -21.84
N SER A 129 8.29 -28.98 -23.03
CA SER A 129 9.32 -29.92 -23.48
C SER A 129 10.00 -29.37 -24.71
N GLY A 130 10.66 -28.23 -24.53
CA GLY A 130 11.90 -27.97 -25.25
C GLY A 130 13.02 -28.45 -24.32
N ALA A 131 13.77 -29.46 -24.73
CA ALA A 131 15.10 -29.64 -24.16
C ALA A 131 15.82 -28.27 -24.20
N PRO A 132 16.69 -27.93 -23.22
CA PRO A 132 17.56 -26.77 -23.40
C PRO A 132 18.19 -26.94 -24.77
N ALA A 133 18.20 -25.87 -25.59
CA ALA A 133 19.03 -25.88 -26.77
C ALA A 133 20.42 -26.32 -26.30
N ALA A 134 20.85 -27.50 -26.73
CA ALA A 134 22.18 -27.98 -26.46
C ALA A 134 23.09 -26.87 -26.97
N GLY A 135 23.86 -26.26 -26.06
CA GLY A 135 24.78 -25.19 -26.41
C GLY A 135 25.55 -25.62 -27.64
N SER A 136 25.29 -24.93 -28.75
CA SER A 136 25.94 -25.22 -30.02
C SER A 136 27.43 -25.01 -29.78
N SER A 137 28.16 -26.11 -29.69
CA SER A 137 29.62 -26.12 -29.49
C SER A 137 30.34 -25.83 -30.81
N ASP A 138 29.75 -25.02 -31.67
CA ASP A 138 30.38 -24.53 -32.88
C ASP A 138 30.91 -23.12 -32.60
N ALA A 139 32.20 -23.10 -32.31
CA ALA A 139 33.00 -21.89 -32.24
C ALA A 139 32.78 -21.07 -33.53
N ALA A 140 32.08 -19.95 -33.41
CA ALA A 140 32.08 -18.92 -34.44
C ALA A 140 33.51 -18.36 -34.59
N PRO A 141 34.00 -18.11 -35.81
CA PRO A 141 35.34 -17.61 -36.03
C PRO A 141 35.53 -16.21 -35.39
N PRO A 142 36.74 -15.87 -34.94
CA PRO A 142 36.99 -14.62 -34.22
C PRO A 142 36.80 -13.44 -35.17
N VAL A 143 35.79 -12.61 -34.89
CA VAL A 143 35.71 -11.28 -35.50
C VAL A 143 36.75 -10.38 -34.81
N SER A 144 37.66 -9.84 -35.62
CA SER A 144 38.72 -8.93 -35.21
C SER A 144 38.19 -7.75 -34.41
N ALA A 145 38.73 -7.59 -33.21
CA ALA A 145 38.54 -6.40 -32.38
C ALA A 145 39.32 -5.23 -32.99
N GLU A 146 38.65 -4.38 -33.75
CA GLU A 146 39.17 -3.05 -34.08
C GLU A 146 38.10 -2.01 -33.72
N SER A 147 38.37 -1.28 -32.63
CA SER A 147 37.71 -0.03 -32.20
C SER A 147 36.25 -0.10 -31.73
N ALA A 148 36.03 -0.61 -30.52
CA ALA A 148 34.88 -0.20 -29.70
C ALA A 148 35.31 1.01 -28.83
N PRO A 149 34.55 2.13 -28.78
CA PRO A 149 34.83 3.20 -27.84
C PRO A 149 34.71 2.68 -26.41
N ALA A 150 35.63 3.09 -25.53
CA ALA A 150 35.55 2.81 -24.10
C ALA A 150 34.18 3.23 -23.56
N ALA A 151 33.43 2.26 -23.05
CA ALA A 151 32.15 2.50 -22.42
C ALA A 151 32.34 3.43 -21.23
N ALA A 152 31.86 4.66 -21.35
CA ALA A 152 31.59 5.50 -20.19
C ALA A 152 30.61 4.73 -19.30
N SER A 153 30.95 4.62 -18.02
CA SER A 153 30.12 3.97 -17.00
C SER A 153 28.75 4.67 -16.91
N ASN A 154 27.78 4.17 -17.66
CA ASN A 154 26.39 4.60 -17.56
C ASN A 154 25.84 4.08 -16.24
N GLN A 155 25.61 4.99 -15.29
CA GLN A 155 24.92 4.73 -14.02
C GLN A 155 23.41 4.46 -14.19
N CYS A 156 22.98 4.01 -15.36
CA CYS A 156 21.57 3.73 -15.69
C CYS A 156 21.13 2.29 -15.35
N ASN A 157 22.05 1.42 -14.93
CA ASN A 157 21.78 -0.01 -14.73
C ASN A 157 21.80 -0.45 -13.25
N GLU A 158 21.75 0.49 -12.31
CA GLU A 158 21.63 0.12 -10.90
C GLU A 158 20.17 -0.24 -10.59
N ILE A 159 19.85 -1.54 -10.73
CA ILE A 159 18.65 -2.13 -10.14
C ILE A 159 18.73 -1.90 -8.62
N VAL A 160 17.93 -0.97 -8.12
CA VAL A 160 17.72 -0.73 -6.70
C VAL A 160 16.87 -1.89 -6.19
N VAL A 161 17.54 -2.87 -5.55
CA VAL A 161 16.94 -4.11 -5.06
C VAL A 161 15.98 -3.88 -3.88
N ASP A 162 16.02 -2.69 -3.26
CA ASP A 162 15.19 -2.29 -2.13
C ASP A 162 14.30 -1.07 -2.44
N ASP A 163 13.71 -0.99 -3.64
CA ASP A 163 12.61 -0.03 -3.86
C ASP A 163 11.31 -0.63 -3.30
N PRO A 164 10.68 -0.03 -2.26
CA PRO A 164 9.39 -0.47 -1.74
C PRO A 164 8.25 -0.40 -2.78
N ASN A 165 8.48 0.20 -3.95
CA ASN A 165 7.56 0.24 -5.09
C ASN A 165 7.93 -0.74 -6.22
N ALA A 166 9.05 -1.45 -6.13
CA ALA A 166 9.41 -2.47 -7.10
C ALA A 166 8.54 -3.73 -6.87
N VAL A 167 7.78 -4.11 -7.89
CA VAL A 167 6.94 -5.31 -7.84
C VAL A 167 7.83 -6.54 -7.95
N ASN A 168 7.91 -7.33 -6.87
CA ASN A 168 8.53 -8.65 -6.92
C ASN A 168 7.60 -9.62 -7.65
N TYR A 169 7.82 -9.79 -8.95
CA TYR A 169 6.97 -10.62 -9.81
C TYR A 169 6.95 -12.10 -9.41
N LYS A 170 8.02 -12.61 -8.78
CA LYS A 170 8.03 -13.96 -8.22
C LYS A 170 7.07 -14.08 -7.04
N GLU A 171 7.10 -13.13 -6.10
CA GLU A 171 6.13 -13.12 -4.99
C GLU A 171 4.69 -12.94 -5.49
N ASN A 172 4.51 -12.16 -6.55
CA ASN A 172 3.20 -11.97 -7.17
C ASN A 172 2.70 -13.26 -7.85
N TYR A 173 3.59 -13.97 -8.55
CA TYR A 173 3.30 -15.30 -9.12
C TYR A 173 3.02 -16.34 -8.02
N ASP A 174 3.85 -16.40 -6.99
CA ASP A 174 3.68 -17.29 -5.84
C ASP A 174 2.34 -17.03 -5.12
N ALA A 175 1.91 -15.77 -5.01
CA ALA A 175 0.64 -15.39 -4.40
C ALA A 175 -0.58 -15.69 -5.29
N ILE A 176 -0.51 -15.40 -6.59
CA ILE A 176 -1.65 -15.53 -7.52
C ILE A 176 -1.83 -16.98 -7.99
N VAL A 177 -0.72 -17.65 -8.33
CA VAL A 177 -0.73 -18.98 -8.97
C VAL A 177 -0.55 -20.09 -7.93
N LEU A 178 0.38 -19.93 -6.99
CA LEU A 178 0.68 -20.96 -6.00
C LEU A 178 -0.06 -20.78 -4.66
N GLY A 179 -0.79 -19.67 -4.49
CA GLY A 179 -1.52 -19.35 -3.26
C GLY A 179 -0.62 -19.12 -2.03
N LYS A 180 0.69 -18.98 -2.22
CA LYS A 180 1.66 -18.73 -1.16
C LYS A 180 1.65 -17.24 -0.83
N LYS A 181 1.02 -16.87 0.29
CA LYS A 181 1.03 -15.49 0.76
C LYS A 181 2.39 -15.17 1.38
N PRO A 182 3.13 -14.14 0.89
CA PRO A 182 4.35 -13.71 1.53
C PRO A 182 4.02 -13.16 2.92
N VAL A 183 4.77 -13.61 3.94
CA VAL A 183 4.63 -13.10 5.31
C VAL A 183 5.31 -11.74 5.36
N ASN A 184 4.51 -10.67 5.31
CA ASN A 184 5.03 -9.31 5.45
C ASN A 184 5.50 -9.13 6.91
N TRP A 185 6.82 -9.16 7.11
CA TRP A 185 7.44 -8.98 8.41
C TRP A 185 7.12 -7.62 9.04
N GLY A 186 6.89 -6.57 8.23
CA GLY A 186 6.40 -5.28 8.71
C GLY A 186 5.03 -5.38 9.37
N ASN A 187 4.10 -6.14 8.78
CA ASN A 187 2.80 -6.41 9.40
C ASN A 187 2.93 -7.23 10.69
N MET A 188 3.87 -8.19 10.75
CA MET A 188 4.14 -8.95 11.97
C MET A 188 4.70 -8.07 13.10
N ILE A 189 5.62 -7.16 12.77
CA ILE A 189 6.15 -6.17 13.72
C ILE A 189 5.04 -5.23 14.18
N LEU A 190 4.21 -4.74 13.27
CA LEU A 190 3.09 -3.86 13.60
C LEU A 190 2.08 -4.55 14.53
N LEU A 191 1.73 -5.81 14.25
CA LEU A 191 0.88 -6.61 15.15
C LEU A 191 1.53 -6.82 16.52
N GLY A 192 2.85 -7.03 16.55
CA GLY A 192 3.63 -7.08 17.78
C GLY A 192 3.52 -5.78 18.59
N MET A 193 3.68 -4.63 17.95
CA MET A 193 3.55 -3.31 18.60
C MET A 193 2.13 -3.05 19.10
N ILE A 194 1.10 -3.37 18.31
CA ILE A 194 -0.30 -3.26 18.73
C ILE A 194 -0.57 -4.15 19.95
N GLY A 195 -0.07 -5.39 19.95
CA GLY A 195 -0.17 -6.28 21.10
C GLY A 195 0.50 -5.71 22.34
N LEU A 196 1.69 -5.14 22.19
CA LEU A 196 2.45 -4.53 23.29
C LEU A 196 1.75 -3.28 23.83
N LEU A 197 1.10 -2.50 22.97
CA LEU A 197 0.33 -1.31 23.35
C LEU A 197 -0.99 -1.70 24.03
N ALA A 198 -1.66 -2.76 23.58
CA ALA A 198 -2.87 -3.28 24.21
C ALA A 198 -2.58 -3.92 25.58
N VAL A 199 -1.52 -4.73 25.68
CA VAL A 199 -1.12 -5.37 26.94
C VAL A 199 -0.51 -4.35 27.91
N GLY A 200 0.39 -3.51 27.43
CA GLY A 200 1.04 -2.47 28.23
C GLY A 200 0.08 -1.36 28.63
N GLY A 201 -0.65 -0.79 27.67
CA GLY A 201 -1.64 0.25 27.91
C GLY A 201 -2.86 -0.26 28.67
N GLY A 202 -3.44 -1.38 28.25
CA GLY A 202 -4.58 -2.00 28.94
C GLY A 202 -4.21 -2.50 30.34
N GLY A 203 -3.05 -3.12 30.52
CA GLY A 203 -2.55 -3.54 31.82
C GLY A 203 -2.24 -2.36 32.76
N TYR A 204 -1.67 -1.28 32.23
CA TYR A 204 -1.41 -0.05 33.00
C TYR A 204 -2.71 0.63 33.46
N VAL A 205 -3.72 0.72 32.59
CA VAL A 205 -5.05 1.26 32.96
C VAL A 205 -5.72 0.39 34.02
N ILE A 206 -5.73 -0.94 33.87
CA ILE A 206 -6.36 -1.85 34.84
C ILE A 206 -5.68 -1.77 36.21
N THR A 207 -4.34 -1.73 36.24
CA THR A 207 -3.57 -1.69 37.49
C THR A 207 -3.62 -0.34 38.19
N ARG A 208 -3.67 0.77 37.43
CA ARG A 208 -3.69 2.13 38.01
C ARG A 208 -5.09 2.61 38.34
N GLU A 209 -6.10 2.26 37.56
CA GLU A 209 -7.47 2.77 37.75
C GLU A 209 -8.37 1.86 38.57
N LYS A 210 -7.89 0.68 39.04
CA LYS A 210 -8.66 -0.32 39.81
C LYS A 210 -10.10 -0.37 39.32
N LEU A 211 -10.34 -0.92 38.12
CA LEU A 211 -11.66 -1.16 37.53
C LEU A 211 -12.71 -0.19 38.10
N VAL A 212 -12.70 1.06 37.64
CA VAL A 212 -13.78 2.01 37.97
C VAL A 212 -15.06 1.23 37.70
N LYS A 213 -15.73 0.80 38.78
CA LYS A 213 -17.08 0.28 38.73
C LYS A 213 -17.88 1.47 38.26
N VAL A 214 -18.00 1.62 36.94
CA VAL A 214 -19.04 2.43 36.34
C VAL A 214 -20.32 1.68 36.69
N LYS A 215 -20.79 1.90 37.91
CA LYS A 215 -22.18 1.70 38.27
C LYS A 215 -22.90 2.71 37.40
N PHE A 216 -23.33 2.28 36.22
CA PHE A 216 -24.54 2.85 35.64
C PHE A 216 -25.57 2.76 36.76
N GLY A 217 -25.87 3.93 37.35
CA GLY A 217 -26.76 4.02 38.50
C GLY A 217 -28.00 3.21 38.20
N ASP A 218 -28.34 2.32 39.13
CA ASP A 218 -29.39 1.32 39.02
C ASP A 218 -30.57 1.88 38.20
N THR A 219 -30.80 1.33 37.00
CA THR A 219 -32.12 1.43 36.38
C THR A 219 -33.05 0.66 37.29
N ARG A 220 -33.58 1.38 38.27
CA ARG A 220 -34.56 0.90 39.23
C ARG A 220 -35.72 0.35 38.40
N THR A 221 -35.94 -0.95 38.48
CA THR A 221 -37.14 -1.57 37.91
C THR A 221 -38.34 -0.87 38.53
N VAL A 222 -39.17 -0.28 37.68
CA VAL A 222 -40.43 0.32 38.11
C VAL A 222 -41.37 -0.85 38.36
N ASP A 223 -41.56 -1.21 39.63
CA ASP A 223 -42.42 -2.34 40.04
C ASP A 223 -43.91 -1.97 40.12
N GLU A 224 -44.32 -0.76 39.71
CA GLU A 224 -45.71 -0.32 39.79
C GLU A 224 -46.17 0.34 38.48
N GLU A 225 -47.35 -0.08 38.00
CA GLU A 225 -48.02 0.47 36.84
C GLU A 225 -48.43 1.92 37.15
N TYR A 226 -47.74 2.88 36.53
CA TYR A 226 -48.06 4.29 36.73
C TYR A 226 -49.45 4.62 36.17
N PRO A 227 -50.22 5.49 36.85
CA PRO A 227 -51.45 6.04 36.30
C PRO A 227 -51.24 6.62 34.89
N ALA A 228 -52.24 6.45 34.02
CA ALA A 228 -52.14 6.83 32.60
C ALA A 228 -51.76 8.31 32.39
N ASP A 229 -52.26 9.19 33.27
CA ASP A 229 -51.96 10.62 33.29
C ASP A 229 -50.49 10.93 33.56
N VAL A 230 -49.79 10.11 34.37
CA VAL A 230 -48.36 10.26 34.63
C VAL A 230 -47.55 9.87 33.38
N VAL A 231 -47.96 8.80 32.69
CA VAL A 231 -47.29 8.31 31.48
C VAL A 231 -47.44 9.31 30.33
N GLU A 232 -48.61 9.92 30.19
CA GLU A 232 -48.88 10.95 29.18
C GLU A 232 -48.07 12.24 29.38
N MET A 233 -47.59 12.51 30.60
CA MET A 233 -46.74 13.67 30.89
C MET A 233 -45.27 13.44 30.52
N LEU A 234 -44.81 12.19 30.40
CA LEU A 234 -43.39 11.87 30.15
C LEU A 234 -42.81 12.53 28.88
N PRO A 235 -43.49 12.50 27.71
CA PRO A 235 -42.98 13.17 26.52
C PRO A 235 -42.89 14.69 26.70
N LYS A 236 -43.82 15.29 27.43
CA LYS A 236 -43.84 16.74 27.71
C LYS A 236 -42.68 17.14 28.61
N ILE A 237 -42.39 16.34 29.65
CA ILE A 237 -41.24 16.54 30.54
C ILE A 237 -39.92 16.35 29.77
N ALA A 238 -39.85 15.37 28.86
CA ALA A 238 -38.68 15.13 28.03
C ALA A 238 -38.36 16.32 27.10
N GLY A 239 -39.40 17.00 26.59
CA GLY A 239 -39.28 18.19 25.75
C GLY A 239 -38.77 19.46 26.47
N LEU A 240 -38.76 19.49 27.81
CA LEU A 240 -38.26 20.63 28.58
C LEU A 240 -36.73 20.76 28.48
N LYS A 241 -36.20 22.00 28.54
CA LYS A 241 -34.75 22.25 28.63
C LYS A 241 -34.16 21.58 29.88
N ALA A 242 -32.89 21.16 29.82
CA ALA A 242 -32.22 20.45 30.92
C ALA A 242 -32.29 21.19 32.28
N GLY A 243 -32.15 22.52 32.26
CA GLY A 243 -32.31 23.35 33.46
C GLY A 243 -33.73 23.32 34.03
N ALA A 244 -34.75 23.35 33.16
CA ALA A 244 -36.16 23.30 33.57
C ALA A 244 -36.54 21.94 34.17
N ARG A 245 -36.02 20.83 33.62
CA ARG A 245 -36.20 19.49 34.21
C ARG A 245 -35.57 19.39 35.61
N LYS A 246 -34.41 20.00 35.82
CA LYS A 246 -33.74 20.06 37.13
C LYS A 246 -34.56 20.87 38.14
N SER A 247 -35.11 22.00 37.73
CA SER A 247 -35.98 22.81 38.57
C SER A 247 -37.28 22.09 38.93
N LEU A 248 -37.94 21.45 37.95
CA LEU A 248 -39.14 20.65 38.17
C LEU A 248 -38.88 19.51 39.17
N ARG A 249 -37.78 18.78 39.00
CA ARG A 249 -37.36 17.75 39.94
C ARG A 249 -37.19 18.30 41.36
N ASN A 250 -36.53 19.44 41.51
CA ASN A 250 -36.33 20.05 42.83
C ASN A 250 -37.65 20.48 43.51
N VAL A 251 -38.65 20.88 42.71
CA VAL A 251 -39.99 21.23 43.21
C VAL A 251 -40.73 19.97 43.66
N LEU A 252 -40.72 18.92 42.84
CA LEU A 252 -41.37 17.63 43.13
C LEU A 252 -40.72 16.89 44.30
N ASP A 253 -39.39 16.99 44.46
CA ASP A 253 -38.66 16.42 45.59
C ASP A 253 -38.85 17.24 46.89
N SER A 254 -39.50 18.41 46.83
CA SER A 254 -39.74 19.25 48.00
C SER A 254 -41.02 18.82 48.73
N ARG A 255 -41.01 18.89 50.08
CA ARG A 255 -42.22 18.68 50.92
C ARG A 255 -43.32 19.74 50.73
N LYS A 256 -43.16 20.64 49.77
CA LYS A 256 -44.08 21.73 49.44
C LYS A 256 -44.51 21.69 47.97
N ALA A 257 -44.25 20.58 47.25
CA ALA A 257 -44.59 20.43 45.83
C ALA A 257 -46.03 20.89 45.54
N ASP A 258 -47.00 20.38 46.28
CA ASP A 258 -48.42 20.71 46.11
C ASP A 258 -48.71 22.21 46.26
N LYS A 259 -48.06 22.89 47.22
CA LYS A 259 -48.24 24.34 47.42
C LYS A 259 -47.65 25.17 46.28
N VAL A 260 -46.54 24.71 45.72
CA VAL A 260 -45.88 25.39 44.60
C VAL A 260 -46.70 25.19 43.32
N LEU A 261 -47.26 24.00 43.12
CA LEU A 261 -48.14 23.71 41.99
C LEU A 261 -49.45 24.50 42.09
N ASP A 262 -50.06 24.60 43.27
CA ASP A 262 -51.27 25.40 43.51
C ASP A 262 -51.06 26.92 43.22
N LEU A 263 -49.87 27.43 43.54
CA LEU A 263 -49.47 28.80 43.18
C LEU A 263 -49.31 28.97 41.66
N ILE A 264 -48.78 27.97 40.96
CA ILE A 264 -48.65 27.99 39.49
C ILE A 264 -50.02 27.95 38.84
N ASP A 265 -50.93 27.11 39.32
CA ASP A 265 -52.32 27.04 38.82
C ASP A 265 -53.03 28.37 39.04
N THR A 266 -52.84 29.00 40.20
CA THR A 266 -53.42 30.33 40.49
C THR A 266 -52.90 31.42 39.55
N VAL A 267 -51.62 31.36 39.15
CA VAL A 267 -51.02 32.33 38.22
C VAL A 267 -51.49 32.07 36.80
N THR A 268 -51.51 30.82 36.36
CA THR A 268 -51.89 30.44 35.00
C THR A 268 -53.38 30.60 34.73
N ALA A 269 -54.24 30.38 35.73
CA ALA A 269 -55.68 30.65 35.63
C ALA A 269 -56.00 32.15 35.48
N LYS A 270 -55.19 33.04 36.07
CA LYS A 270 -55.35 34.50 35.91
C LYS A 270 -54.98 35.01 34.51
N ASP A 271 -54.09 34.32 33.82
CA ASP A 271 -53.69 34.67 32.45
C ASP A 271 -54.78 34.27 31.43
N GLU A 272 -55.65 33.31 31.76
CA GLU A 272 -56.81 32.92 30.92
C GLU A 272 -58.02 33.86 31.07
N GLU A 273 -58.19 34.56 32.20
CA GLU A 273 -59.28 35.53 32.41
C GLU A 273 -59.03 36.91 31.75
N GLN A 274 -57.83 37.16 31.22
CA GLN A 274 -57.46 38.43 30.57
C GLN A 274 -57.30 38.33 29.04
N LEU A 275 -57.76 37.24 28.42
CA LEU A 275 -57.77 37.03 26.97
C LEU A 275 -59.19 37.10 26.40
#